data_AF-A0A177P661-F1
#
_entry.id   AF-A0A177P661-F1
#
_cell.length_a   1.000
_cell.length_b   1.000
_cell.length_c   1.000
_cell.angle_alpha   90.00
_cell.angle_beta   90.00
_cell.angle_gamma   90.00
#
_symmetry.space_group_name_H-M   'P 1'
#
loop_
_entity.id
_entity.type
_entity.pdbx_description
1 polymer ?
#
loop_
_entity_poly.entity_id
_entity_poly.type
_entity_poly.pdbx_seq_one_letter_code
_entity_poly.pdbx_strand_id
1 'polypeptide(L)'
;METTASEDAEPTREDCVAAVDKAQALANALPKEHPSRYFAERHLHQSMAEAGNGEFDDCLYWAAAAFDEVRELRHQLQPGETLGVLRPDETPAAPAPVPSAEKKPMRDKARK
;
A
#
# COMPACT_ATOMS: atom_id res chain seq x y z
N MET A 1 -11.24 -13.86 38.56
CA MET A 1 -10.09 -14.40 37.81
C MET A 1 -9.86 -13.45 36.65
N GLU A 2 -8.94 -12.52 36.86
CA GLU A 2 -8.51 -11.56 35.86
C GLU A 2 -7.73 -12.33 34.80
N THR A 3 -8.23 -12.36 33.56
CA THR A 3 -7.55 -13.01 32.44
C THR A 3 -6.67 -11.94 31.82
N THR A 4 -5.42 -11.85 32.27
CA THR A 4 -4.38 -11.16 31.52
C THR A 4 -4.16 -11.98 30.25
N ALA A 5 -4.73 -11.53 29.14
CA ALA A 5 -4.37 -12.03 27.82
C ALA A 5 -2.86 -11.86 27.67
N SER A 6 -2.18 -12.95 27.31
CA SER A 6 -0.73 -12.95 27.10
C SER A 6 -0.38 -12.04 25.92
N GLU A 7 0.10 -10.82 26.21
CA GLU A 7 0.69 -9.90 25.22
C GLU A 7 2.07 -10.38 24.71
N ASP A 8 2.52 -11.57 25.12
CA ASP A 8 3.85 -12.16 24.87
C ASP A 8 3.78 -13.45 24.03
N ALA A 9 2.63 -13.76 23.44
CA ALA A 9 2.50 -14.92 22.57
C ALA A 9 3.01 -14.60 21.17
N GLU A 10 4.06 -15.28 20.74
CA GLU A 10 4.56 -15.24 19.36
C GLU A 10 3.41 -15.53 18.37
N PRO A 11 3.27 -14.72 17.31
CA PRO A 11 2.19 -14.89 16.35
C PRO A 11 2.27 -16.24 15.66
N THR A 12 1.11 -16.86 15.47
CA THR A 12 1.01 -18.19 14.88
C THR A 12 0.70 -18.13 13.39
N ARG A 13 0.87 -19.28 12.73
CA ARG A 13 0.42 -19.45 11.35
C ARG A 13 -1.08 -19.22 11.21
N GLU A 14 -1.87 -19.67 12.18
CA GLU A 14 -3.32 -19.50 12.21
C GLU A 14 -3.71 -18.01 12.29
N ASP A 15 -3.00 -17.22 13.09
CA ASP A 15 -3.21 -15.76 13.17
C ASP A 15 -2.94 -15.08 11.83
N CYS A 16 -1.82 -15.45 11.20
CA CYS A 16 -1.44 -14.98 9.87
C CYS A 16 -2.51 -15.33 8.81
N VAL A 17 -2.96 -16.59 8.75
CA VAL A 17 -4.00 -17.02 7.79
C VAL A 17 -5.30 -16.23 8.01
N ALA A 18 -5.74 -16.05 9.25
CA ALA A 18 -6.94 -15.29 9.56
C ALA A 18 -6.82 -13.81 9.12
N ALA A 19 -5.65 -13.20 9.32
CA ALA A 19 -5.38 -11.83 8.89
C ALA A 19 -5.37 -11.68 7.36
N VAL A 20 -4.70 -12.62 6.67
CA VAL A 20 -4.66 -12.68 5.20
C VAL A 20 -6.07 -12.83 4.62
N ASP A 21 -6.87 -13.77 5.13
CA ASP A 21 -8.25 -13.99 4.64
C ASP A 21 -9.12 -12.74 4.81
N LYS A 22 -9.01 -12.07 5.96
CA LYS A 22 -9.75 -10.83 6.24
C LYS A 22 -9.37 -9.71 5.27
N ALA A 23 -8.08 -9.48 5.06
CA ALA A 23 -7.59 -8.45 4.15
C ALA A 23 -7.92 -8.78 2.68
N GLN A 24 -7.82 -10.05 2.29
CA GLN A 24 -8.19 -10.53 0.96
C GLN A 24 -9.68 -10.35 0.65
N ALA A 25 -10.56 -10.61 1.63
CA ALA A 25 -11.99 -10.37 1.48
C ALA A 25 -12.31 -8.89 1.22
N LEU A 26 -11.64 -7.98 1.92
CA LEU A 26 -11.78 -6.54 1.69
C LEU A 26 -11.26 -6.11 0.33
N ALA A 27 -10.07 -6.57 -0.06
CA ALA A 27 -9.52 -6.28 -1.39
C ALA A 27 -10.47 -6.74 -2.51
N ASN A 28 -11.09 -7.92 -2.34
CA ASN A 28 -12.04 -8.46 -3.30
C ASN A 28 -13.36 -7.70 -3.41
N ALA A 29 -13.70 -6.84 -2.44
CA ALA A 29 -14.87 -5.97 -2.52
C ALA A 29 -14.67 -4.78 -3.47
N LEU A 30 -13.42 -4.47 -3.83
CA LEU A 30 -13.09 -3.43 -4.80
C LEU A 30 -12.99 -4.00 -6.24
N PRO A 31 -13.27 -3.20 -7.28
CA PRO A 31 -12.97 -3.56 -8.67
C PRO A 31 -11.48 -3.91 -8.85
N LYS A 32 -11.16 -4.83 -9.77
CA LYS A 32 -9.77 -5.28 -10.03
C LYS A 32 -8.85 -4.12 -10.45
N GLU A 33 -9.42 -3.14 -11.13
CA GLU A 33 -8.76 -1.97 -11.66
C GLU A 33 -8.59 -0.86 -10.59
N HIS A 34 -9.19 -1.04 -9.40
CA HIS A 34 -9.09 -0.05 -8.34
C HIS A 34 -7.66 -0.02 -7.78
N PRO A 35 -7.01 1.14 -7.71
CA PRO A 35 -5.61 1.24 -7.31
C PRO A 35 -5.36 0.70 -5.90
N SER A 36 -6.21 1.02 -4.91
CA SER A 36 -6.09 0.42 -3.57
C SER A 36 -6.14 -1.11 -3.56
N ARG A 37 -6.91 -1.74 -4.46
CA ARG A 37 -6.93 -3.20 -4.54
C ARG A 37 -5.60 -3.74 -5.05
N TYR A 38 -5.03 -3.10 -6.07
CA TYR A 38 -3.71 -3.47 -6.60
C TYR A 38 -2.62 -3.45 -5.51
N PHE A 39 -2.55 -2.37 -4.72
CA PHE A 39 -1.57 -2.27 -3.64
C PHE A 39 -1.84 -3.26 -2.50
N ALA A 40 -3.12 -3.48 -2.15
CA ALA A 40 -3.50 -4.48 -1.17
C ALA A 40 -3.09 -5.90 -1.60
N GLU A 41 -3.34 -6.29 -2.86
CA GLU A 41 -2.95 -7.60 -3.40
C GLU A 41 -1.42 -7.78 -3.39
N ARG A 42 -0.65 -6.73 -3.65
CA ARG A 42 0.82 -6.78 -3.52
C ARG A 42 1.29 -7.01 -2.08
N HIS A 43 0.68 -6.34 -1.11
CA HIS A 43 0.96 -6.58 0.31
C HIS A 43 0.55 -7.99 0.74
N LEU A 44 -0.60 -8.51 0.26
CA LEU A 44 -1.02 -9.89 0.52
C LEU A 44 -0.04 -10.91 -0.06
N HIS A 45 0.50 -10.68 -1.25
CA HIS A 45 1.54 -11.53 -1.82
C HIS A 45 2.79 -11.57 -0.94
N GLN A 46 3.23 -10.42 -0.42
CA GLN A 46 4.36 -10.37 0.51
C GLN A 46 4.03 -11.11 1.82
N SER A 47 2.85 -10.87 2.40
CA SER A 47 2.36 -11.52 3.61
C SER A 47 2.43 -13.05 3.51
N MET A 48 1.95 -13.62 2.39
CA MET A 48 2.01 -15.07 2.15
C MET A 48 3.43 -15.58 1.96
N ALA A 49 4.34 -14.77 1.40
CA ALA A 49 5.74 -15.15 1.26
C ALA A 49 6.42 -15.27 2.63
N GLU A 50 6.20 -14.31 3.52
CA GLU A 50 6.76 -14.33 4.88
C GLU A 50 6.19 -15.47 5.72
N ALA A 51 4.90 -15.74 5.61
CA ALA A 51 4.28 -16.92 6.21
C ALA A 51 4.94 -18.23 5.73
N GLY A 52 5.36 -18.29 4.46
CA GLY A 52 6.09 -19.41 3.89
C GLY A 52 7.52 -19.56 4.41
N ASN A 53 8.12 -18.45 4.85
CA ASN A 53 9.44 -18.40 5.49
C ASN A 53 9.39 -18.70 7.00
N GLY A 54 8.18 -18.72 7.59
CA GLY A 54 7.98 -18.88 9.03
C GLY A 54 7.98 -17.58 9.82
N GLU A 55 8.02 -16.43 9.14
CA GLU A 55 8.01 -15.09 9.74
C GLU A 55 6.54 -14.62 9.86
N PHE A 56 5.88 -15.02 10.96
CA PHE A 56 4.44 -14.78 11.15
C PHE A 56 4.12 -13.35 11.62
N ASP A 57 5.03 -12.69 12.31
CA ASP A 57 4.94 -11.27 12.67
C ASP A 57 4.98 -10.38 11.41
N ASP A 58 5.90 -10.66 10.50
CA ASP A 58 5.98 -9.96 9.21
C ASP A 58 4.78 -10.32 8.31
N CYS A 59 4.29 -11.56 8.34
CA CYS A 59 3.01 -11.89 7.71
C CYS A 59 1.89 -10.97 8.20
N LEU A 60 1.73 -10.82 9.51
CA LEU A 60 0.70 -9.98 10.11
C LEU A 60 0.90 -8.50 9.77
N TYR A 61 2.14 -8.02 9.76
CA TYR A 61 2.47 -6.67 9.33
C TYR A 61 1.98 -6.39 7.90
N TRP A 62 2.30 -7.27 6.95
CA TRP A 62 1.89 -7.09 5.56
C TRP A 62 0.39 -7.29 5.34
N ALA A 63 -0.25 -8.20 6.08
CA ALA A 63 -1.71 -8.36 6.04
C ALA A 63 -2.43 -7.11 6.58
N ALA A 64 -1.92 -6.49 7.65
CA ALA A 64 -2.42 -5.22 8.16
C ALA A 64 -2.23 -4.07 7.16
N ALA A 65 -1.06 -3.99 6.51
CA ALA A 65 -0.83 -3.02 5.45
C ALA A 65 -1.82 -3.19 4.28
N ALA A 66 -2.11 -4.43 3.87
CA ALA A 66 -3.11 -4.70 2.85
C ALA A 66 -4.52 -4.26 3.26
N PHE A 67 -4.89 -4.51 4.53
CA PHE A 67 -6.15 -4.07 5.10
C PHE A 67 -6.30 -2.54 5.05
N ASP A 68 -5.24 -1.81 5.43
CA ASP A 68 -5.25 -0.34 5.46
C ASP A 68 -5.34 0.26 4.06
N GLU A 69 -4.70 -0.32 3.03
CA GLU A 69 -4.82 0.14 1.64
C GLU A 69 -6.28 0.24 1.18
N VAL A 70 -7.08 -0.76 1.54
CA VAL A 70 -8.51 -0.83 1.19
C VAL A 70 -9.34 0.06 2.12
N ARG A 71 -9.12 0.00 3.44
CA ARG A 71 -9.90 0.78 4.42
C ARG A 71 -9.77 2.28 4.16
N GLU A 72 -8.56 2.74 3.88
CA GLU A 72 -8.25 4.17 3.80
C GLU A 72 -8.35 4.72 2.38
N LEU A 73 -8.51 3.86 1.36
CA LEU A 73 -8.55 4.26 -0.05
C LEU A 73 -7.39 5.21 -0.40
N ARG A 74 -6.17 4.85 0.04
CA ARG A 74 -4.96 5.70 0.00
C ARG A 74 -4.59 6.20 -1.40
N HIS A 75 -5.09 5.53 -2.44
CA HIS A 75 -4.80 5.84 -3.83
C HIS A 75 -6.08 6.21 -4.57
N GLN A 76 -6.08 7.39 -5.19
CA GLN A 76 -7.17 7.87 -6.02
C GLN A 76 -6.64 8.27 -7.40
N LEU A 77 -7.32 7.78 -8.43
CA LEU A 77 -7.09 8.15 -9.82
C LEU A 77 -8.15 9.16 -10.24
N GLN A 78 -7.80 10.07 -11.15
CA GLN A 78 -8.80 10.94 -11.76
C GLN A 78 -9.78 10.12 -12.61
N PRO A 79 -11.02 10.60 -12.84
CA PRO A 79 -11.94 9.93 -13.75
C PRO A 79 -11.32 9.71 -15.13
N GLY A 80 -11.28 8.45 -15.58
CA GLY A 80 -10.68 8.05 -16.86
C GLY A 80 -9.18 7.73 -16.80
N GLU A 81 -8.52 7.93 -15.66
CA GLU A 81 -7.15 7.51 -15.44
C GLU A 81 -7.09 6.04 -15.00
N THR A 82 -6.05 5.33 -15.43
CA THR A 82 -5.79 3.93 -15.10
C THR A 82 -4.40 3.79 -14.50
N LEU A 83 -4.24 2.84 -13.58
CA LEU A 83 -2.92 2.53 -13.03
C LEU A 83 -2.01 1.97 -14.14
N GLY A 84 -0.89 2.65 -14.39
CA GLY A 84 0.12 2.20 -15.34
C GLY A 84 1.01 1.11 -14.74
N VAL A 85 0.59 -0.14 -14.81
CA VAL A 85 1.42 -1.29 -14.41
C VAL A 85 2.28 -1.71 -15.59
N LEU A 86 3.60 -1.63 -15.43
CA LEU A 86 4.56 -2.03 -16.46
C LEU A 86 4.48 -3.53 -16.71
N ARG A 87 4.53 -3.92 -17.99
CA ARG A 87 4.74 -5.31 -18.39
C ARG A 87 6.20 -5.73 -18.12
N PRO A 88 6.50 -7.03 -17.98
CA PRO A 88 7.85 -7.50 -17.68
C PRO A 88 8.93 -7.06 -18.69
N ASP A 89 8.54 -6.80 -19.95
CA ASP A 89 9.42 -6.34 -21.02
C ASP A 89 9.56 -4.80 -21.11
N GLU A 90 8.86 -4.05 -20.26
CA GLU A 90 8.84 -2.60 -20.29
C GLU A 90 9.81 -1.99 -19.28
N THR A 91 10.57 -0.98 -19.71
CA THR A 91 11.38 -0.15 -18.83
C THR A 91 10.62 1.13 -18.48
N PRO A 92 10.75 1.64 -17.23
CA PRO A 92 10.16 2.93 -16.87
C PRO A 92 10.63 4.02 -17.83
N ALA A 93 9.70 4.85 -18.30
CA ALA A 93 10.06 6.04 -19.07
C ALA A 93 10.97 6.94 -18.21
N ALA A 94 11.96 7.58 -18.84
CA ALA A 94 12.76 8.59 -18.16
C ALA A 94 11.82 9.65 -17.55
N PRO A 95 12.02 10.04 -16.29
CA PRO A 95 11.14 11.02 -15.66
C PRO A 95 11.09 12.28 -16.51
N ALA A 96 9.89 12.82 -16.72
CA ALA A 96 9.72 14.09 -17.42
C ALA A 96 10.59 15.14 -16.72
N PRO A 97 11.30 16.02 -17.47
CA PRO A 97 12.08 17.08 -16.87
C PRO A 97 11.15 17.92 -15.98
N VAL A 98 11.46 17.96 -14.68
CA VAL A 98 10.73 18.81 -13.74
C VAL A 98 10.84 20.26 -14.23
N PRO A 99 9.72 20.98 -14.45
CA PRO A 99 9.79 22.36 -14.86
C PRO A 99 10.51 23.14 -13.77
N SER A 100 11.66 23.72 -14.12
CA SER A 100 12.41 24.59 -13.20
C SER A 100 11.49 25.69 -12.73
N ALA A 101 11.31 25.81 -11.42
CA ALA A 101 10.46 26.85 -10.83
C ALA A 101 10.87 28.22 -11.39
N GLU A 102 9.98 28.85 -12.17
CA GLU A 102 10.16 30.22 -12.63
C GLU A 102 10.38 31.12 -11.41
N LYS A 103 11.61 31.62 -11.25
CA LYS A 103 11.91 32.68 -10.29
C LYS A 103 11.16 33.93 -10.74
N LYS A 104 10.00 34.19 -10.13
CA LYS A 104 9.30 35.47 -10.31
C LYS A 104 10.27 36.61 -9.95
N PRO A 105 10.48 37.60 -10.83
CA PRO A 105 11.34 38.73 -10.51
C PRO A 105 10.71 39.52 -9.36
N MET A 106 11.48 39.67 -8.28
CA MET A 106 11.13 40.47 -7.12
C MET A 106 10.99 41.93 -7.59
N ARG A 107 9.78 42.48 -7.53
CA ARG A 107 9.54 43.90 -7.84
C ARG A 107 10.21 44.75 -6.75
N ASP A 108 11.35 45.34 -7.06
CA ASP A 108 11.94 46.43 -6.29
C ASP A 108 10.95 47.61 -6.25
N LYS A 109 10.26 47.76 -5.12
CA LYS A 109 9.53 48.99 -4.82
C LYS A 109 10.54 50.03 -4.37
N ALA A 110 11.00 50.85 -5.31
CA ALA A 110 11.68 52.10 -5.02
C ALA A 110 10.80 52.95 -4.09
N ARG A 111 11.28 53.19 -2.87
CA ARG A 111 10.66 54.12 -1.92
C ARG A 111 11.26 55.50 -2.16
N LYS A 112 10.37 56.44 -2.41
CA LYS A 112 10.61 57.87 -2.64
C LYS A 112 11.00 58.58 -1.34
#